data_AF-A0A939MJF9-F1
#
_entry.id   AF-A0A939MJF9-F1
#
_cell.length_a   1.000
_cell.length_b   1.000
_cell.length_c   1.000
_cell.angle_alpha   90.00
_cell.angle_beta   90.00
_cell.angle_gamma   90.00
#
_symmetry.space_group_name_H-M   'P 1'
#
loop_
_entity.id
_entity.type
_entity.pdbx_description
1 polymer ?
#
loop_
_entity_poly.entity_id
_entity_poly.type
_entity_poly.pdbx_seq_one_letter_code
_entity_poly.pdbx_strand_id
1 'polypeptide(L)' 'MVERAGVEAKLGFPAHPHMLRHACGFALANKGHDTRALQAYLGHRNIQHTVRYTELSPGRFKDFWR' A
#
# COMPACT_ATOMS: atom_id res chain seq x y z
N MET A 1 8.39 -3.20 18.84
CA MET A 1 8.74 -1.81 18.46
C MET A 1 7.57 -1.12 17.77
N VAL A 2 7.09 -1.63 16.62
CA VAL A 2 5.95 -1.05 15.88
C VAL A 2 4.67 -0.99 16.72
N GLU A 3 4.35 -2.06 17.45
CA GLU A 3 3.17 -2.10 18.31
C GLU A 3 3.19 -1.04 19.42
N ARG A 4 4.33 -0.88 20.13
CA ARG A 4 4.49 0.17 21.14
C ARG A 4 4.30 1.56 20.55
N ALA A 5 4.90 1.83 19.38
CA ALA A 5 4.69 3.09 18.67
C ALA A 5 3.21 3.30 18.30
N GLY A 6 2.49 2.23 17.95
CA GLY A 6 1.04 2.28 17.71
C GLY A 6 0.22 2.63 18.95
N VAL A 7 0.62 2.13 20.13
CA VAL A 7 0.03 2.49 21.42
C VAL A 7 0.30 3.96 21.76
N GLU A 8 1.55 4.41 21.62
CA GLU A 8 1.93 5.82 21.83
C GLU A 8 1.18 6.77 20.89
N ALA A 9 0.99 6.35 19.63
CA ALA A 9 0.22 7.08 18.61
C ALA A 9 -1.30 6.96 18.77
N LYS A 10 -1.80 6.22 19.78
CA LYS A 10 -3.25 6.05 20.07
C LYS A 10 -4.06 5.53 18.89
N LEU A 11 -3.52 4.59 18.11
CA LEU A 11 -4.17 4.05 16.90
C LEU A 11 -5.45 3.25 17.18
N GLY A 12 -5.74 2.89 18.43
CA GLY A 12 -6.95 2.14 18.81
C GLY A 12 -6.94 0.66 18.40
N PHE A 13 -5.86 0.19 17.74
CA PHE A 13 -5.63 -1.20 17.37
C PHE A 13 -4.13 -1.55 17.43
N PRO A 14 -3.76 -2.83 17.58
CA PRO A 14 -2.36 -3.26 17.55
C PRO A 14 -1.73 -3.04 16.16
N ALA A 15 -0.65 -2.27 16.10
CA ALA A 15 0.08 -2.02 14.86
C ALA A 15 1.12 -3.12 14.61
N HIS A 16 1.04 -3.76 13.44
CA HIS A 16 1.99 -4.79 13.01
C HIS A 16 2.83 -4.31 11.82
N PRO A 17 4.10 -4.75 11.69
CA PRO A 17 4.94 -4.38 10.54
C PRO A 17 4.29 -4.67 9.18
N HIS A 18 3.52 -5.76 9.07
CA HIS A 18 2.82 -6.10 7.84
C HIS A 18 1.74 -5.07 7.44
N MET A 19 1.10 -4.41 8.42
CA MET A 19 0.13 -3.35 8.15
C MET A 19 0.80 -2.12 7.54
N LEU A 20 2.00 -1.77 8.00
CA LEU A 20 2.77 -0.66 7.42
C LEU A 20 3.17 -0.95 5.97
N ARG A 21 3.52 -2.20 5.67
CA ARG A 21 3.77 -2.64 4.29
C ARG A 21 2.52 -2.50 3.41
N HIS A 22 1.35 -2.89 3.92
CA HIS A 22 0.10 -2.65 3.20
C HIS A 22 -0.18 -1.16 3.00
N ALA A 23 -0.05 -0.35 4.05
CA ALA A 23 -0.24 1.09 3.97
C ALA A 23 0.69 1.73 2.92
N CYS A 24 1.95 1.32 2.87
CA CYS A 24 2.90 1.74 1.84
C CYS A 24 2.42 1.38 0.42
N GLY A 25 1.99 0.13 0.21
CA GLY A 25 1.46 -0.33 -1.07
C GLY A 25 0.25 0.49 -1.55
N PHE A 26 -0.75 0.68 -0.68
CA PHE A 26 -1.92 1.51 -0.97
C PHE A 26 -1.55 2.98 -1.22
N ALA A 27 -0.68 3.56 -0.40
CA ALA A 27 -0.27 4.96 -0.55
C ALA A 27 0.42 5.22 -1.89
N LEU A 28 1.30 4.31 -2.34
CA LEU A 28 1.97 4.45 -3.62
C LEU A 28 1.03 4.19 -4.80
N ALA A 29 0.13 3.21 -4.70
CA ALA A 29 -0.90 2.99 -5.72
C ALA A 29 -1.84 4.19 -5.87
N ASN A 30 -2.20 4.86 -4.77
CA ASN A 30 -3.02 6.08 -4.79
C ASN A 30 -2.29 7.28 -5.39
N LYS A 31 -0.95 7.30 -5.34
CA LYS A 31 -0.11 8.30 -6.03
C LYS A 31 0.04 8.02 -7.53
N GLY A 32 -0.56 6.95 -8.04
CA GLY A 32 -0.50 6.60 -9.47
C GLY A 32 0.76 5.86 -9.89
N HIS A 33 1.53 5.31 -8.96
CA HIS A 33 2.69 4.50 -9.32
C HIS A 33 2.25 3.21 -10.06
N ASP A 34 3.02 2.85 -11.09
CA ASP A 34 2.77 1.64 -11.89
C ASP A 34 2.75 0.37 -11.03
N THR A 35 1.84 -0.54 -11.36
CA THR A 35 1.60 -1.76 -10.57
C THR A 35 2.80 -2.71 -10.60
N ARG A 36 3.53 -2.81 -11.71
CA ARG A 36 4.72 -3.65 -11.80
C ARG A 36 5.90 -3.02 -11.07
N ALA A 37 6.03 -1.69 -11.10
CA ALA A 37 7.01 -0.98 -10.27
C ALA A 37 6.77 -1.23 -8.77
N LEU A 38 5.51 -1.15 -8.32
CA LEU A 38 5.14 -1.48 -6.94
C LEU A 38 5.44 -2.94 -6.58
N GLN A 39 5.17 -3.87 -7.49
CA GLN A 39 5.46 -5.28 -7.29
C GLN A 39 6.96 -5.52 -7.08
N ALA A 40 7.80 -4.92 -7.92
CA ALA A 40 9.25 -5.02 -7.81
C ALA A 40 9.77 -4.37 -6.52
N TYR A 41 9.32 -3.15 -6.22
CA TYR A 41 9.71 -2.40 -5.03
C TYR A 41 9.38 -3.14 -3.73
N LEU A 42 8.17 -3.71 -3.65
CA LEU A 42 7.77 -4.48 -2.48
C LEU A 42 8.43 -5.88 -2.49
N GLY A 43 8.84 -6.40 -3.64
CA GLY A 43 9.41 -7.75 -3.74
C GLY A 43 8.35 -8.85 -3.73
N HIS A 44 7.18 -8.58 -4.30
CA HIS A 44 6.11 -9.58 -4.41
C HIS A 44 6.36 -10.53 -5.59
N ARG A 45 6.59 -11.81 -5.27
CA ARG A 45 6.70 -12.86 -6.30
C ARG A 45 5.38 -13.03 -7.07
N ASN A 46 4.26 -13.12 -6.35
CA ASN A 46 2.94 -13.22 -6.94
C ASN A 46 2.29 -11.82 -7.03
N ILE A 47 1.92 -11.42 -8.25
CA ILE A 47 1.33 -10.10 -8.54
C ILE A 47 0.02 -9.87 -7.77
N GLN A 48 -0.71 -10.92 -7.40
CA GLN A 48 -1.96 -10.83 -6.65
C GLN A 48 -1.79 -10.10 -5.30
N HIS A 49 -0.60 -10.18 -4.68
CA HIS A 49 -0.31 -9.43 -3.45
C HIS A 49 -0.18 -7.92 -3.66
N THR A 50 0.13 -7.49 -4.89
CA THR A 50 0.24 -6.07 -5.26
C THR A 50 -1.05 -5.52 -5.85
N VAL A 51 -1.78 -6.31 -6.65
CA VAL A 51 -3.02 -5.88 -7.32
C VAL A 51 -4.04 -5.35 -6.32
N ARG A 52 -4.14 -5.97 -5.13
CA ARG A 52 -5.01 -5.50 -4.04
C ARG A 52 -4.81 -4.02 -3.70
N TYR A 53 -3.59 -3.50 -3.80
CA TYR A 53 -3.33 -2.07 -3.52
C TYR A 53 -3.95 -1.13 -4.54
N THR A 54 -4.15 -1.60 -5.77
CA THR A 54 -4.67 -0.81 -6.88
C THR A 54 -6.19 -0.80 -6.97
N GLU A 55 -6.87 -1.70 -6.23
CA GLU A 55 -8.34 -1.78 -6.16
C GLU A 55 -8.94 -0.53 -5.53
N LEU A 56 -8.23 0.10 -4.59
CA LEU A 56 -8.67 1.29 -3.88
C LEU A 56 -8.06 2.59 -4.42
N SER A 57 -7.48 2.58 -5.62
CA SER A 57 -6.88 3.79 -6.22
C SER A 57 -7.93 4.56 -7.05
N PRO A 58 -8.54 5.63 -6.49
CA PRO A 58 -9.64 6.34 -7.17
C PRO A 58 -9.16 7.10 -8.41
N GLY A 59 -7.87 7.45 -8.47
CA GLY A 59 -7.27 8.18 -9.58
C GLY A 59 -6.76 7.29 -10.71
N ARG A 60 -6.92 5.96 -10.63
CA ARG A 60 -6.28 5.01 -11.58
C ARG A 60 -6.61 5.28 -13.05
N PHE A 61 -7.81 5.77 -13.33
CA PHE A 61 -8.26 6.08 -14.70
C PHE A 61 -8.35 7.57 -15.01
N LYS A 62 -7.92 8.43 -14.07
CA LYS A 62 -7.91 9.87 -14.29
C LYS A 62 -6.94 10.17 -15.43
N ASP A 63 -7.44 10.88 -16.46
CA ASP A 63 -6.67 11.27 -17.64
C ASP A 63 -6.06 10.09 -18.43
N PHE A 64 -6.60 8.87 -18.28
CA PHE A 64 -6.01 7.64 -18.85
C PHE A 64 -5.92 7.63 -20.39
N TRP A 65 -6.75 8.42 -21.06
CA TRP A 65 -6.79 8.54 -22.52
C TRP A 65 -6.55 9.96 -23.03
N ARG A 66 -6.10 10.87 -22.16
CA ARG A 66 -5.74 12.24 -22.59
C ARG A 66 -4.37 12.29 -23.23
#